data_AF-A0A2N2HY86-F1
#
_entry.id   AF-A0A2N2HY86-F1
#
_cell.length_a   1.000
_cell.length_b   1.000
_cell.length_c   1.000
_cell.angle_alpha   90.00
_cell.angle_beta   90.00
_cell.angle_gamma   90.00
#
_symmetry.space_group_name_H-M   'P 1'
#
loop_
_entity.id
_entity.type
_entity.pdbx_description
1 polymer ?
#
loop_
_entity_poly.entity_id
_entity_poly.type
_entity_poly.pdbx_seq_one_letter_code
_entity_poly.pdbx_strand_id
1 'polypeptide(L)'
;MGILQVYPKEEFYKTIDPKAYAPGQICYTVVPHLTKIPQILDVERRNPEEHDNIKFVLRNARPTGDFVAADRTLPLSKINLRTNEELLVHRAKKRPGIIMPSIINLYPEIATLLHGGKEHLQDDALFVIPCYGIETRDDPSGFPPEMAERIRCLIYSQFFPIPAYKIITKDSVARFDRIQVIRDKKERAAIETTDLCLSDEVFNMFLAIFLYCCAGIADDDLAALRQLTTAKYLEIT
;
A
#
# COMPACT_ATOMS: atom_id res chain seq x y z
N MET A 1 -20.37 10.98 -11.58
CA MET A 1 -21.32 9.83 -11.63
C MET A 1 -20.58 8.61 -12.17
N GLY A 2 -20.75 7.42 -11.60
CA GLY A 2 -19.97 6.22 -11.95
C GLY A 2 -20.38 5.03 -11.09
N ILE A 3 -19.44 4.24 -10.60
CA ILE A 3 -19.70 3.06 -9.74
C ILE A 3 -20.59 3.36 -8.52
N LEU A 4 -20.57 4.59 -7.98
CA LEU A 4 -21.44 4.99 -6.85
C LEU A 4 -22.93 5.08 -7.18
N GLN A 5 -23.32 4.96 -8.45
CA GLN A 5 -24.72 4.85 -8.86
C GLN A 5 -25.22 3.40 -8.83
N VAL A 6 -24.28 2.46 -8.95
CA VAL A 6 -24.55 1.03 -8.81
C VAL A 6 -24.49 0.66 -7.33
N TYR A 7 -23.52 1.22 -6.61
CA TYR A 7 -23.32 1.02 -5.18
C TYR A 7 -23.40 2.35 -4.43
N PRO A 8 -24.58 2.73 -3.90
CA PRO A 8 -24.73 3.88 -3.03
C PRO A 8 -23.74 3.85 -1.86
N LYS A 9 -23.40 5.02 -1.30
CA LYS A 9 -22.37 5.12 -0.25
C LYS A 9 -22.68 4.26 0.97
N GLU A 10 -23.96 4.08 1.26
CA GLU A 10 -24.50 3.32 2.39
C GLU A 10 -24.32 1.80 2.20
N GLU A 11 -24.31 1.34 0.94
CA GLU A 11 -24.15 -0.07 0.55
C GLU A 11 -22.70 -0.40 0.15
N PHE A 12 -21.86 0.63 0.00
CA PHE A 12 -20.46 0.49 -0.37
C PHE A 12 -19.64 -0.24 0.71
N TYR A 13 -20.08 -0.14 1.96
CA TYR A 13 -19.39 -0.69 3.11
C TYR A 13 -20.33 -1.53 4.00
N LYS A 14 -19.73 -2.48 4.71
CA LYS A 14 -20.33 -3.19 5.83
C LYS A 14 -19.50 -3.01 7.10
N THR A 15 -20.11 -3.27 8.25
CA THR A 15 -19.41 -3.30 9.53
C THR A 15 -18.95 -4.72 9.85
N ILE A 16 -17.72 -4.86 10.36
CA ILE A 16 -17.11 -6.12 10.76
C ILE A 16 -16.40 -5.97 12.11
N ASP A 17 -15.99 -7.08 12.73
CA ASP A 17 -15.11 -7.05 13.90
C ASP A 17 -13.79 -6.31 13.55
N PRO A 18 -13.46 -5.21 14.27
CA PRO A 18 -12.22 -4.48 14.04
C PRO A 18 -10.95 -5.31 14.28
N LYS A 19 -11.02 -6.52 14.84
CA LYS A 19 -9.86 -7.40 15.08
C LYS A 19 -9.69 -8.52 14.04
N ALA A 20 -10.58 -8.63 13.05
CA ALA A 20 -10.66 -9.81 12.16
C ALA A 20 -9.54 -9.92 11.11
N TYR A 21 -8.92 -8.80 10.68
CA TYR A 21 -8.02 -8.75 9.51
C TYR A 21 -8.63 -9.40 8.25
N ALA A 22 -9.85 -8.97 7.91
CA ALA A 22 -10.61 -9.55 6.81
C ALA A 22 -10.28 -8.90 5.45
N PRO A 23 -10.40 -9.65 4.34
CA PRO A 23 -10.34 -9.07 3.00
C PRO A 23 -11.38 -7.96 2.82
N GLY A 24 -10.96 -6.85 2.21
CA GLY A 24 -11.80 -5.66 2.03
C GLY A 24 -11.88 -4.74 3.27
N GLN A 25 -11.32 -5.15 4.41
CA GLN A 25 -11.34 -4.35 5.64
C GLN A 25 -10.44 -3.12 5.50
N ILE A 26 -10.95 -1.98 5.98
CA ILE A 26 -10.21 -0.73 6.06
C ILE A 26 -9.27 -0.79 7.26
N CYS A 27 -8.02 -0.44 7.03
CA CYS A 27 -7.00 -0.28 8.06
C CYS A 27 -6.26 1.04 7.89
N TYR A 28 -5.51 1.46 8.89
CA TYR A 28 -4.48 2.47 8.77
C TYR A 28 -3.11 1.82 8.76
N THR A 29 -2.25 2.26 7.84
CA THR A 29 -0.88 1.76 7.74
C THR A 29 0.07 2.89 7.37
N VAL A 30 1.36 2.71 7.68
CA VAL A 30 2.42 3.64 7.27
C VAL A 30 2.74 3.38 5.81
N VAL A 31 2.54 4.39 4.96
CA VAL A 31 2.80 4.29 3.52
C VAL A 31 4.04 5.13 3.16
N PRO A 32 5.10 4.51 2.62
CA PRO A 32 6.29 5.23 2.20
C PRO A 32 6.01 6.08 0.96
N HIS A 33 6.61 7.26 0.92
CA HIS A 33 6.62 8.12 -0.24
C HIS A 33 7.82 7.73 -1.12
N LEU A 34 7.57 6.82 -2.04
CA LEU A 34 8.57 6.32 -2.97
C LEU A 34 9.00 7.42 -3.95
N THR A 35 10.30 7.66 -4.03
CA THR A 35 10.94 8.59 -4.96
C THR A 35 11.37 7.85 -6.23
N LYS A 36 11.53 8.58 -7.35
CA LYS A 36 11.97 8.00 -8.64
C LYS A 36 13.32 7.29 -8.51
N ILE A 37 14.23 7.87 -7.73
CA ILE A 37 15.53 7.29 -7.41
C ILE A 37 15.52 7.00 -5.90
N PRO A 38 15.83 5.77 -5.46
CA PRO A 38 15.94 5.46 -4.04
C PRO A 38 16.94 6.39 -3.35
N GLN A 39 16.65 6.79 -2.12
CA GLN A 39 17.57 7.60 -1.31
C GLN A 39 18.30 6.70 -0.31
N ILE A 40 19.62 6.79 -0.30
CA ILE A 40 20.49 6.13 0.65
C ILE A 40 20.83 7.12 1.75
N LEU A 41 20.65 6.68 2.99
CA LEU A 41 21.21 7.34 4.15
C LEU A 41 22.59 6.73 4.42
N ASP A 42 23.61 7.43 3.95
CA ASP A 42 24.99 7.09 4.21
C ASP A 42 25.34 7.55 5.62
N VAL A 43 25.85 6.66 6.46
CA VAL A 43 26.07 6.96 7.87
C VAL A 43 27.44 6.45 8.26
N GLU A 44 28.29 7.38 8.70
CA GLU A 44 29.63 7.08 9.17
C GLU A 44 29.73 7.43 10.65
N ARG A 45 30.22 6.48 11.45
CA ARG A 45 30.63 6.78 12.83
C ARG A 45 31.90 7.60 12.78
N ARG A 46 31.93 8.71 13.53
CA ARG A 46 33.10 9.58 13.57
C ARG A 46 34.28 8.94 14.31
N ASN A 47 33.99 8.18 15.38
CA ASN A 47 34.96 7.43 16.19
C ASN A 47 34.28 6.18 16.80
N PRO A 48 35.02 5.10 17.10
CA PRO A 48 34.46 3.89 17.72
C PRO A 48 33.82 4.11 19.10
N GLU A 49 34.33 5.07 19.87
CA GLU A 49 33.96 5.33 21.27
C GLU A 49 32.72 6.24 21.42
N GLU A 50 32.41 7.06 20.42
CA GLU A 50 31.23 7.93 20.43
C GLU A 50 30.07 7.24 19.71
N HIS A 51 29.06 6.80 20.46
CA HIS A 51 27.88 6.11 19.91
C HIS A 51 26.76 7.06 19.49
N ASP A 52 26.76 8.30 20.00
CA ASP A 52 25.65 9.25 19.87
C ASP A 52 25.95 10.42 18.90
N ASN A 53 27.17 10.50 18.37
CA ASN A 53 27.58 11.54 17.42
C ASN A 53 27.85 10.94 16.04
N ILE A 54 26.90 11.13 15.14
CA ILE A 54 26.87 10.48 13.83
C ILE A 54 26.82 11.55 12.74
N LYS A 55 27.68 11.43 11.73
CA LYS A 55 27.54 12.19 10.48
C LYS A 55 26.77 11.34 9.48
N PHE A 56 25.78 11.93 8.84
CA PHE A 56 25.03 11.27 7.79
C PHE A 56 24.93 12.14 6.55
N VAL A 57 24.85 11.49 5.40
CA VAL A 57 24.60 12.10 4.10
C VAL A 57 23.41 11.41 3.46
N LEU A 58 22.36 12.17 3.16
CA LEU A 58 21.27 11.67 2.34
C LEU A 58 21.62 11.91 0.87
N ARG A 59 21.75 10.84 0.11
CA ARG A 59 22.08 10.91 -1.33
C ARG A 59 21.19 9.99 -2.15
N ASN A 60 21.10 10.26 -3.45
CA ASN A 60 20.45 9.33 -4.36
C ASN A 60 21.34 8.09 -4.57
N ALA A 61 20.71 6.93 -4.70
CA ALA A 61 21.37 5.72 -5.11
C ALA A 61 21.96 5.88 -6.52
N ARG A 62 23.13 5.31 -6.73
CA ARG A 62 23.86 5.29 -8.00
C ARG A 62 23.72 3.91 -8.64
N PRO A 63 23.67 3.84 -9.99
CA PRO A 63 23.66 2.56 -10.69
C PRO A 63 24.93 1.71 -10.46
N THR A 64 26.05 2.36 -10.14
CA THR A 64 27.34 1.72 -9.89
C THR A 64 27.89 2.11 -8.52
N GLY A 65 28.51 1.16 -7.83
CA GLY A 65 29.20 1.36 -6.55
C GLY A 65 28.32 1.33 -5.30
N ASP A 66 26.99 1.35 -5.43
CA ASP A 66 26.06 1.08 -4.32
C ASP A 66 25.54 -0.37 -4.40
N PHE A 67 25.14 -0.97 -3.27
CA PHE A 67 24.70 -2.38 -3.17
C PHE A 67 25.74 -3.42 -3.63
N VAL A 68 27.00 -3.02 -3.69
CA VAL A 68 28.15 -3.91 -3.94
C VAL A 68 28.86 -4.19 -2.61
N ALA A 69 29.67 -5.24 -2.58
CA ALA A 69 30.47 -5.55 -1.39
C ALA A 69 31.42 -4.39 -1.08
N ALA A 70 31.11 -3.61 -0.04
CA ALA A 70 31.95 -2.55 0.49
C ALA A 70 32.56 -2.97 1.84
N ASP A 71 33.84 -2.69 2.02
CA ASP A 71 34.50 -2.83 3.31
C ASP A 71 34.05 -1.66 4.20
N ARG A 72 33.05 -1.93 5.06
CA ARG A 72 32.52 -0.93 5.98
C ARG A 72 33.38 -0.93 7.23
N THR A 73 34.23 0.07 7.31
CA THR A 73 35.25 0.20 8.35
C THR A 73 34.68 0.34 9.76
N LEU A 74 33.44 0.83 9.92
CA LEU A 74 32.79 0.97 11.23
C LEU A 74 31.29 0.64 11.18
N PRO A 75 30.81 -0.40 11.89
CA PRO A 75 29.38 -0.71 11.97
C PRO A 75 28.63 0.32 12.81
N LEU A 76 27.42 0.68 12.36
CA LEU A 76 26.49 1.51 13.11
C LEU A 76 25.91 0.73 14.29
N SER A 77 25.94 1.32 15.49
CA SER A 77 25.29 0.72 16.66
C SER A 77 23.81 0.47 16.35
N LYS A 78 23.32 -0.75 16.61
CA LYS A 78 21.94 -1.22 16.38
C LYS A 78 21.49 -1.38 14.91
N ILE A 79 22.32 -1.06 13.93
CA ILE A 79 22.01 -1.28 12.51
C ILE A 79 23.09 -2.21 11.92
N ASN A 80 22.77 -3.50 11.89
CA ASN A 80 23.67 -4.54 11.38
C ASN A 80 23.53 -4.65 9.86
N LEU A 81 24.19 -3.76 9.11
CA LEU A 81 24.24 -3.85 7.65
C LEU A 81 25.31 -4.84 7.22
N ARG A 82 24.96 -5.74 6.31
CA ARG A 82 25.91 -6.63 5.64
C ARG A 82 26.67 -5.88 4.53
N THR A 83 27.69 -6.55 3.97
CA THR A 83 28.66 -5.97 3.03
C THR A 83 28.04 -5.33 1.80
N ASN A 84 26.84 -5.76 1.39
CA ASN A 84 26.13 -5.28 0.19
C ASN A 84 24.76 -4.64 0.51
N GLU A 85 24.50 -4.28 1.76
CA GLU A 85 23.21 -3.73 2.21
C GLU A 85 23.27 -2.23 2.45
N GLU A 86 22.34 -1.46 1.89
CA GLU A 86 22.25 -0.01 2.09
C GLU A 86 21.03 0.38 2.91
N LEU A 87 21.14 1.45 3.69
CA LEU A 87 19.98 2.04 4.37
C LEU A 87 19.17 2.88 3.39
N LEU A 88 18.04 2.33 2.96
CA LEU A 88 17.04 3.09 2.21
C LEU A 88 16.18 3.92 3.16
N VAL A 89 16.00 5.19 2.83
CA VAL A 89 15.16 6.11 3.62
C VAL A 89 14.02 6.67 2.79
N HIS A 90 12.85 6.68 3.40
CA HIS A 90 11.64 7.25 2.82
C HIS A 90 10.95 8.17 3.83
N ARG A 91 10.42 9.30 3.34
CA ARG A 91 9.34 9.97 4.07
C ARG A 91 8.13 9.04 4.05
N ALA A 92 7.35 9.00 5.12
CA ALA A 92 6.14 8.17 5.16
C ALA A 92 4.96 8.94 5.79
N LYS A 93 3.75 8.48 5.51
CA LYS A 93 2.51 9.03 6.08
C LYS A 93 1.57 7.89 6.45
N LYS A 94 0.93 7.97 7.61
CA LYS A 94 -0.16 7.05 7.98
C LYS A 94 -1.37 7.33 7.08
N ARG A 95 -1.88 6.31 6.39
CA ARG A 95 -2.99 6.42 5.43
C ARG A 95 -4.00 5.29 5.65
N PRO A 96 -5.28 5.52 5.33
CA PRO A 96 -6.21 4.42 5.17
C PRO A 96 -5.72 3.51 4.03
N GLY A 97 -6.00 2.22 4.14
CA GLY A 97 -5.72 1.21 3.14
C GLY A 97 -6.71 0.06 3.26
N ILE A 98 -6.74 -0.79 2.23
CA ILE A 98 -7.67 -1.91 2.11
C ILE A 98 -6.86 -3.19 2.20
N ILE A 99 -7.24 -4.08 3.11
CA ILE A 99 -6.63 -5.40 3.26
C ILE A 99 -7.04 -6.27 2.07
N MET A 100 -6.05 -6.84 1.39
CA MET A 100 -6.25 -7.81 0.32
C MET A 100 -6.31 -9.23 0.86
N PRO A 101 -6.95 -10.17 0.14
CA PRO A 101 -6.88 -11.57 0.49
C PRO A 101 -5.41 -12.02 0.45
N SER A 102 -4.96 -12.63 1.54
CA SER A 102 -3.62 -13.20 1.66
C SER A 102 -3.80 -14.63 2.14
N ILE A 103 -3.57 -15.60 1.24
CA ILE A 103 -3.50 -17.02 1.62
C ILE A 103 -2.01 -17.34 1.74
N ILE A 104 -1.45 -17.06 2.92
CA ILE A 104 -0.09 -17.46 3.25
C ILE A 104 -0.18 -18.75 4.04
N ASN A 105 0.38 -19.81 3.48
CA ASN A 105 0.50 -21.08 4.18
C ASN A 105 1.69 -21.00 5.13
N LEU A 106 1.39 -21.04 6.43
CA LEU A 106 2.38 -21.28 7.47
C LEU A 106 2.43 -22.77 7.75
N TYR A 107 3.64 -23.32 7.79
CA TYR A 107 3.92 -24.74 7.97
C TYR A 107 4.64 -24.92 9.30
N PRO A 108 3.93 -25.21 10.40
CA PRO A 108 4.53 -25.39 11.72
C PRO A 108 5.64 -26.46 11.75
N GLU A 109 5.51 -27.49 10.92
CA GLU A 109 6.43 -28.61 10.84
C GLU A 109 7.84 -28.23 10.35
N ILE A 110 7.98 -27.16 9.57
CA ILE A 110 9.28 -26.68 9.12
C ILE A 110 9.81 -25.52 9.99
N ALA A 111 9.07 -25.08 11.02
CA ALA A 111 9.50 -23.98 11.89
C ALA A 111 10.87 -24.28 12.56
N THR A 112 11.13 -25.55 12.88
CA THR A 112 12.42 -26.00 13.42
C THR A 112 13.57 -25.88 12.42
N LEU A 113 13.30 -25.99 11.12
CA LEU A 113 14.29 -25.79 10.04
C LEU A 113 14.61 -24.30 9.81
N LEU A 114 13.72 -23.41 10.27
CA LEU A 114 13.79 -21.96 10.08
C LEU A 114 14.46 -21.22 11.25
N HIS A 115 14.98 -21.94 12.24
CA HIS A 115 15.77 -21.34 13.32
C HIS A 115 17.04 -20.66 12.80
N GLY A 116 17.50 -19.64 13.54
CA GLY A 116 18.78 -18.98 13.29
C GLY A 116 18.69 -17.83 12.28
N GLY A 117 17.58 -17.08 12.28
CA GLY A 117 17.41 -15.91 11.43
C GLY A 117 16.69 -16.17 10.10
N LYS A 118 16.11 -17.37 9.92
CA LYS A 118 15.32 -17.76 8.72
C LYS A 118 13.82 -17.70 8.95
N GLU A 119 13.38 -17.18 10.09
CA GLU A 119 11.97 -17.06 10.47
C GLU A 119 11.19 -16.20 9.47
N HIS A 120 11.87 -15.24 8.81
CA HIS A 120 11.33 -14.39 7.74
C HIS A 120 10.82 -15.16 6.50
N LEU A 121 11.14 -16.45 6.37
CA LEU A 121 10.64 -17.30 5.28
C LEU A 121 9.20 -17.77 5.52
N GLN A 122 8.63 -17.52 6.71
CA GLN A 122 7.24 -17.84 7.08
C GLN A 122 6.56 -16.66 7.80
N ASP A 123 6.58 -15.49 7.19
CA ASP A 123 5.88 -14.33 7.73
C ASP A 123 4.37 -14.42 7.45
N ASP A 124 3.56 -14.17 8.49
CA ASP A 124 2.11 -14.03 8.42
C ASP A 124 1.73 -12.64 7.86
N ALA A 125 2.11 -12.42 6.60
CA ALA A 125 2.04 -11.14 5.95
C ALA A 125 0.66 -10.82 5.34
N LEU A 126 0.34 -9.54 5.30
CA LEU A 126 -0.85 -9.01 4.64
C LEU A 126 -0.44 -8.11 3.49
N PHE A 127 -1.24 -8.12 2.43
CA PHE A 127 -1.15 -7.13 1.38
C PHE A 127 -2.14 -6.02 1.65
N VAL A 128 -1.70 -4.76 1.57
CA VAL A 128 -2.54 -3.58 1.80
C VAL A 128 -2.44 -2.64 0.63
N ILE A 129 -3.59 -2.21 0.10
CA ILE A 129 -3.69 -1.20 -0.95
C ILE A 129 -4.00 0.16 -0.31
N PRO A 130 -3.07 1.13 -0.36
CA PRO A 130 -3.26 2.43 0.29
C PRO A 130 -4.22 3.33 -0.49
N CYS A 131 -4.94 4.16 0.27
CA CYS A 131 -5.90 5.14 -0.23
C CYS A 131 -5.34 6.58 -0.14
N TYR A 132 -5.62 7.38 -1.15
CA TYR A 132 -5.13 8.75 -1.31
C TYR A 132 -6.30 9.70 -1.52
N GLY A 133 -6.30 10.83 -0.81
CA GLY A 133 -7.36 11.83 -0.94
C GLY A 133 -7.44 12.45 -2.33
N ILE A 134 -8.63 12.93 -2.65
CA ILE A 134 -8.90 13.79 -3.80
C ILE A 134 -8.66 15.25 -3.37
N GLU A 135 -8.11 16.03 -4.30
CA GLU A 135 -7.91 17.47 -4.14
C GLU A 135 -9.25 18.18 -3.86
N THR A 136 -9.24 19.10 -2.91
CA THR A 136 -10.37 20.00 -2.63
C THR A 136 -9.89 21.45 -2.58
N ARG A 137 -10.83 22.40 -2.55
CA ARG A 137 -10.48 23.82 -2.39
C ARG A 137 -9.67 24.09 -1.12
N ASP A 138 -9.94 23.35 -0.05
CA ASP A 138 -9.26 23.48 1.25
C ASP A 138 -7.99 22.63 1.36
N ASP A 139 -7.79 21.66 0.45
CA ASP A 139 -6.65 20.75 0.44
C ASP A 139 -6.21 20.53 -1.01
N PRO A 140 -5.29 21.36 -1.54
CA PRO A 140 -4.84 21.28 -2.93
C PRO A 140 -3.97 20.04 -3.20
N SER A 141 -3.81 19.13 -2.23
CA SER A 141 -3.01 17.92 -2.37
C SER A 141 -3.88 16.70 -2.68
N GLY A 142 -3.52 15.92 -3.70
CA GLY A 142 -4.22 14.67 -4.01
C GLY A 142 -4.45 14.45 -5.50
N PHE A 143 -5.47 13.65 -5.80
CA PHE A 143 -5.92 13.43 -7.17
C PHE A 143 -6.76 14.63 -7.65
N PRO A 144 -6.51 15.18 -8.86
CA PRO A 144 -7.34 16.23 -9.42
C PRO A 144 -8.81 15.80 -9.54
N PRO A 145 -9.80 16.68 -9.30
CA PRO A 145 -11.21 16.29 -9.33
C PRO A 145 -11.68 15.70 -10.67
N GLU A 146 -11.17 16.21 -11.79
CA GLU A 146 -11.48 15.68 -13.12
C GLU A 146 -11.00 14.24 -13.28
N MET A 147 -9.80 13.95 -12.78
CA MET A 147 -9.25 12.60 -12.77
C MET A 147 -10.05 11.68 -11.86
N ALA A 148 -10.50 12.18 -10.71
CA ALA A 148 -11.34 11.42 -9.79
C ALA A 148 -12.67 10.99 -10.44
N GLU A 149 -13.31 11.83 -11.25
CA GLU A 149 -14.53 11.43 -11.97
C GLU A 149 -14.28 10.31 -12.98
N ARG A 150 -13.16 10.35 -13.70
CA ARG A 150 -12.75 9.25 -14.60
C ARG A 150 -12.46 7.95 -13.84
N ILE A 151 -11.87 8.05 -12.65
CA ILE A 151 -11.68 6.91 -11.74
C ILE A 151 -13.02 6.36 -11.27
N ARG A 152 -14.01 7.20 -10.93
CA ARG A 152 -15.37 6.75 -10.60
C ARG A 152 -16.01 5.98 -11.75
N CYS A 153 -15.63 6.27 -12.99
CA CYS A 153 -16.07 5.55 -14.18
C CYS A 153 -15.22 4.32 -14.52
N LEU A 154 -14.29 3.95 -13.64
CA LEU A 154 -13.39 2.81 -13.77
C LEU A 154 -12.49 2.87 -15.02
N ILE A 155 -12.26 4.05 -15.60
CA ILE A 155 -11.46 4.18 -16.83
C ILE A 155 -10.03 3.71 -16.60
N TYR A 156 -9.44 4.09 -15.47
CA TYR A 156 -8.07 3.76 -15.08
C TYR A 156 -8.03 2.47 -14.25
N SER A 157 -7.34 1.44 -14.75
CA SER A 157 -7.28 0.13 -14.10
C SER A 157 -6.48 0.12 -12.80
N GLN A 158 -5.50 1.02 -12.65
CA GLN A 158 -4.65 1.09 -11.46
C GLN A 158 -5.29 1.78 -10.26
N PHE A 159 -6.51 2.31 -10.43
CA PHE A 159 -7.19 3.13 -9.44
C PHE A 159 -8.60 2.62 -9.16
N PHE A 160 -9.03 2.73 -7.91
CA PHE A 160 -10.40 2.43 -7.52
C PHE A 160 -10.96 3.53 -6.61
N PRO A 161 -12.18 4.02 -6.86
CA PRO A 161 -12.78 5.09 -6.06
C PRO A 161 -13.22 4.58 -4.68
N ILE A 162 -12.93 5.34 -3.64
CA ILE A 162 -13.28 5.03 -2.24
C ILE A 162 -14.06 6.23 -1.68
N PRO A 163 -15.39 6.14 -1.54
CA PRO A 163 -16.20 7.25 -1.05
C PRO A 163 -15.97 7.50 0.44
N ALA A 164 -16.05 8.77 0.86
CA ALA A 164 -16.06 9.14 2.27
C ALA A 164 -17.23 8.46 3.00
N TYR A 165 -16.91 7.82 4.12
CA TYR A 165 -17.89 7.18 5.00
C TYR A 165 -17.25 6.89 6.37
N LYS A 166 -17.95 7.28 7.45
CA LYS A 166 -17.50 7.13 8.86
C LYS A 166 -16.04 7.61 9.05
N ILE A 167 -15.12 6.68 9.29
CA ILE A 167 -13.70 6.94 9.56
C ILE A 167 -12.94 7.47 8.34
N ILE A 168 -13.45 7.24 7.12
CA ILE A 168 -12.89 7.80 5.88
C ILE A 168 -13.54 9.16 5.67
N THR A 169 -12.87 10.21 6.11
CA THR A 169 -13.44 11.57 6.17
C THR A 169 -13.52 12.29 4.83
N LYS A 170 -12.80 11.81 3.81
CA LYS A 170 -12.76 12.41 2.46
C LYS A 170 -12.84 11.33 1.38
N ASP A 171 -13.50 11.64 0.27
CA ASP A 171 -13.48 10.78 -0.91
C ASP A 171 -12.00 10.59 -1.33
N SER A 172 -11.66 9.35 -1.64
CA SER A 172 -10.29 8.90 -1.82
C SER A 172 -10.19 7.94 -3.02
N VAL A 173 -8.96 7.60 -3.38
CA VAL A 173 -8.60 6.67 -4.44
C VAL A 173 -7.67 5.62 -3.88
N ALA A 174 -8.08 4.35 -3.94
CA ALA A 174 -7.20 3.22 -3.72
C ALA A 174 -6.24 3.05 -4.91
N ARG A 175 -4.96 2.82 -4.62
CA ARG A 175 -3.89 2.75 -5.63
C ARG A 175 -3.26 1.37 -5.69
N PHE A 176 -3.65 0.56 -6.67
CA PHE A 176 -3.10 -0.79 -6.85
C PHE A 176 -1.60 -0.77 -7.13
N ASP A 177 -1.13 0.26 -7.84
CA ASP A 177 0.29 0.49 -8.13
C ASP A 177 1.14 0.81 -6.89
N ARG A 178 0.51 0.92 -5.71
CA ARG A 178 1.14 1.21 -4.42
C ARG A 178 0.87 0.14 -3.37
N ILE A 179 0.44 -1.05 -3.78
CA ILE A 179 0.27 -2.19 -2.88
C ILE A 179 1.55 -2.44 -2.07
N GLN A 180 1.39 -2.68 -0.76
CA GLN A 180 2.51 -2.92 0.13
C GLN A 180 2.28 -4.16 1.01
N VAL A 181 3.39 -4.76 1.45
CA VAL A 181 3.39 -5.94 2.32
C VAL A 181 3.57 -5.49 3.76
N ILE A 182 2.66 -5.91 4.63
CA ILE A 182 2.77 -5.79 6.09
C ILE A 182 3.17 -7.15 6.62
N ARG A 183 4.40 -7.27 7.12
CA ARG A 183 5.00 -8.57 7.48
C ARG A 183 4.43 -9.19 8.74
N ASP A 184 4.02 -8.36 9.71
CA ASP A 184 3.45 -8.84 10.97
C ASP A 184 2.16 -8.09 11.30
N LYS A 185 1.04 -8.80 11.23
CA LYS A 185 -0.29 -8.27 11.57
C LYS A 185 -0.46 -7.96 13.06
N LYS A 186 0.44 -8.41 13.94
CA LYS A 186 0.39 -8.12 15.38
C LYS A 186 1.01 -6.77 15.73
N GLU A 187 1.85 -6.22 14.85
CA GLU A 187 2.55 -4.95 15.10
C GLU A 187 1.64 -3.76 14.78
N ARG A 188 1.09 -3.14 15.83
CA ARG A 188 0.16 -2.00 15.71
C ARG A 188 0.82 -0.76 15.13
N ALA A 189 2.14 -0.63 15.23
CA ALA A 189 2.86 0.44 14.54
C ALA A 189 2.83 0.29 13.01
N ALA A 190 2.68 -0.95 12.50
CA ALA A 190 2.65 -1.26 11.08
C ALA A 190 1.22 -1.20 10.51
N ILE A 191 0.23 -1.69 11.25
CA ILE A 191 -1.17 -1.76 10.82
C ILE A 191 -2.16 -1.59 11.97
N GLU A 192 -3.25 -0.87 11.71
CA GLU A 192 -4.37 -0.70 12.64
C GLU A 192 -5.69 -0.89 11.89
N THR A 193 -6.36 -2.01 12.11
CA THR A 193 -7.66 -2.34 11.51
C THR A 193 -8.80 -1.53 12.12
N THR A 194 -9.89 -1.42 11.35
CA THR A 194 -11.09 -0.68 11.74
C THR A 194 -12.33 -1.55 11.61
N ASP A 195 -13.47 -1.10 12.10
CA ASP A 195 -14.76 -1.81 11.97
C ASP A 195 -15.40 -1.68 10.58
N LEU A 196 -14.75 -0.98 9.64
CA LEU A 196 -15.27 -0.72 8.30
C LEU A 196 -14.65 -1.68 7.28
N CYS A 197 -15.48 -2.27 6.42
CA CYS A 197 -15.07 -3.17 5.35
C CYS A 197 -15.85 -2.86 4.08
N LEU A 198 -15.27 -3.05 2.90
CA LEU A 198 -16.04 -3.05 1.65
C LEU A 198 -17.14 -4.11 1.72
N SER A 199 -18.32 -3.82 1.16
CA SER A 199 -19.35 -4.84 0.95
C SER A 199 -18.85 -5.92 -0.01
N ASP A 200 -19.44 -7.11 0.04
CA ASP A 200 -18.93 -8.26 -0.73
C ASP A 200 -18.94 -7.99 -2.25
N GLU A 201 -19.99 -7.36 -2.75
CA GLU A 201 -20.12 -6.99 -4.16
C GLU A 201 -19.07 -5.96 -4.59
N VAL A 202 -18.87 -4.92 -3.79
CA VAL A 202 -17.85 -3.88 -4.06
C VAL A 202 -16.45 -4.47 -3.97
N PHE A 203 -16.20 -5.37 -3.02
CA PHE A 203 -14.91 -6.03 -2.87
C PHE A 203 -14.61 -6.97 -4.06
N ASN A 204 -15.61 -7.71 -4.54
CA ASN A 204 -15.45 -8.52 -5.74
C ASN A 204 -15.09 -7.65 -6.96
N MET A 205 -15.75 -6.50 -7.13
CA MET A 205 -15.42 -5.54 -8.18
C MET A 205 -14.01 -4.96 -8.01
N PHE A 206 -13.63 -4.62 -6.78
CA PHE A 206 -12.28 -4.16 -6.44
C PHE A 206 -11.21 -5.20 -6.83
N LEU A 207 -11.44 -6.48 -6.52
CA LEU A 207 -10.58 -7.59 -6.93
C LEU A 207 -10.53 -7.77 -8.44
N ALA A 208 -11.68 -7.70 -9.13
CA ALA A 208 -11.74 -7.83 -10.58
C ALA A 208 -10.89 -6.75 -11.27
N ILE A 209 -10.96 -5.50 -10.80
CA ILE A 209 -10.14 -4.41 -11.35
C ILE A 209 -8.67 -4.58 -11.01
N PHE A 210 -8.33 -5.04 -9.80
CA PHE A 210 -6.96 -5.37 -9.44
C PHE A 210 -6.38 -6.45 -10.37
N LEU A 211 -7.13 -7.53 -10.63
CA LEU A 211 -6.75 -8.58 -11.58
C LEU A 211 -6.59 -8.02 -13.00
N TYR A 212 -7.51 -7.17 -13.46
CA TYR A 212 -7.40 -6.48 -14.74
C TYR A 212 -6.16 -5.59 -14.81
N CYS A 213 -5.82 -4.89 -13.72
CA CYS A 213 -4.60 -4.08 -13.64
C CYS A 213 -3.33 -4.92 -13.76
N CYS A 214 -3.30 -6.11 -13.17
CA CYS A 214 -2.12 -6.98 -13.16
C CYS A 214 -1.98 -7.82 -14.43
N ALA A 215 -3.08 -8.36 -14.95
CA ALA A 215 -3.09 -9.34 -16.03
C ALA A 215 -3.66 -8.81 -17.36
N GLY A 216 -4.34 -7.67 -17.36
CA GLY A 216 -5.05 -7.15 -18.54
C GLY A 216 -6.30 -7.95 -18.92
N ILE A 217 -6.75 -8.87 -18.07
CA ILE A 217 -7.91 -9.73 -18.31
C ILE A 217 -9.10 -9.18 -17.51
N ALA A 218 -10.18 -8.85 -18.20
CA ALA A 218 -11.45 -8.45 -17.58
C ALA A 218 -12.43 -9.61 -17.73
N ASP A 219 -13.18 -9.89 -16.65
CA ASP A 219 -14.38 -10.72 -16.74
C ASP A 219 -15.54 -9.94 -17.39
N ASP A 220 -16.60 -10.65 -17.74
CA ASP A 220 -17.76 -10.10 -18.45
C ASP A 220 -18.47 -9.01 -17.64
N ASP A 221 -18.57 -9.19 -16.31
CA ASP A 221 -19.23 -8.24 -15.41
C ASP A 221 -18.45 -6.92 -15.32
N LEU A 222 -17.13 -7.00 -15.16
CA LEU A 222 -16.24 -5.84 -15.16
C LEU A 222 -16.25 -5.15 -16.52
N ALA A 223 -16.20 -5.91 -17.62
CA ALA A 223 -16.25 -5.35 -18.97
C ALA A 223 -17.56 -4.58 -19.21
N ALA A 224 -18.70 -5.19 -18.87
CA ALA A 224 -20.01 -4.57 -18.98
C ALA A 224 -20.13 -3.31 -18.11
N LEU A 225 -19.67 -3.37 -16.85
CA LEU A 225 -19.72 -2.22 -15.95
C LEU A 225 -18.85 -1.07 -16.46
N ARG A 226 -17.62 -1.36 -16.89
CA ARG A 226 -16.70 -0.35 -17.46
C ARG A 226 -17.29 0.29 -18.71
N GLN A 227 -17.93 -0.49 -19.58
CA GLN A 227 -18.60 0.02 -20.77
C GLN A 227 -19.75 0.96 -20.38
N LEU A 228 -20.62 0.54 -19.46
CA LEU A 228 -21.74 1.33 -18.98
C LEU A 228 -21.29 2.65 -18.36
N THR A 229 -20.30 2.61 -17.46
CA THR A 229 -19.80 3.81 -16.77
C THR A 229 -19.04 4.74 -17.70
N THR A 230 -18.29 4.20 -18.67
CA THR A 230 -17.52 5.00 -19.64
C THR A 230 -18.44 5.66 -20.67
N ALA A 231 -19.42 4.94 -21.22
CA ALA A 231 -20.37 5.51 -22.19
C ALA A 231 -21.14 6.68 -21.58
N LYS A 232 -21.59 6.52 -20.33
CA LYS A 232 -22.26 7.57 -19.57
C LYS A 232 -21.39 8.80 -19.33
N TYR A 233 -20.09 8.61 -19.09
CA TYR A 233 -19.14 9.72 -18.92
C TYR A 233 -18.87 10.47 -20.22
N LEU A 234 -18.81 9.76 -21.35
CA LEU A 234 -18.53 10.33 -22.66
C LEU A 234 -19.78 10.91 -23.36
N GLU A 235 -20.95 10.86 -22.73
CA GLU A 235 -22.25 11.25 -23.32
C GLU A 235 -22.57 10.54 -24.65
N ILE A 236 -21.93 9.38 -24.90
CA ILE A 236 -22.22 8.57 -26.08
C ILE A 236 -23.53 7.84 -25.80
N THR A 237 -24.60 8.38 -26.39
CA THR A 237 -25.97 7.86 -26.30
C THR A 237 -26.14 6.63 -27.18
#